data_AF-A0A0C9TP19-F1
#
_entry.id   AF-A0A0C9TP19-F1
#
_cell.length_a   1.000
_cell.length_b   1.000
_cell.length_c   1.000
_cell.angle_alpha   90.00
_cell.angle_beta   90.00
_cell.angle_gamma   90.00
#
_symmetry.space_group_name_H-M   'P 1'
#
loop_
_entity.id
_entity.type
_entity.pdbx_description
1 polymer ?
#
loop_
_entity_poly.entity_id
_entity_poly.type
_entity_poly.pdbx_seq_one_letter_code
_entity_poly.pdbx_strand_id
1 'polypeptide(L)'
;HACHFRHALALDERRVKFLPEYFYEMNTYFTNEKRTATHVTTNVKEVWFAGSHSDVGGKNQPGKSCHAGNVSLMWMRHEAA
;
A
#
# COMPACT_ATOMS: atom_id res chain seq x y z
N HIS A 1 -2.00 -1.77 -16.43
CA HIS A 1 -1.54 -3.14 -16.13
C HIS A 1 -0.22 -3.04 -15.39
N ALA A 2 -0.13 -3.57 -14.16
CA ALA A 2 1.08 -3.52 -13.33
C ALA A 2 1.53 -4.95 -13.02
N CYS A 3 2.82 -5.26 -13.22
CA CYS A 3 3.36 -6.59 -12.95
C CYS A 3 3.66 -6.79 -11.45
N HIS A 4 4.15 -5.73 -10.80
CA HIS A 4 4.44 -5.69 -9.37
C HIS A 4 3.80 -4.45 -8.76
N PHE A 5 3.08 -4.64 -7.65
CA PHE A 5 2.46 -3.55 -6.90
C PHE A 5 2.71 -3.75 -5.40
N ARG A 6 3.10 -2.67 -4.73
CA ARG A 6 3.37 -2.63 -3.28
C ARG A 6 2.64 -1.44 -2.68
N HIS A 7 1.86 -1.69 -1.63
CA HIS A 7 1.10 -0.66 -0.94
C HIS A 7 1.30 -0.77 0.55
N ALA A 8 1.81 0.31 1.16
CA ALA A 8 1.88 0.44 2.61
C ALA A 8 0.67 1.22 3.09
N LEU A 9 -0.14 0.59 3.95
CA LEU A 9 -1.38 1.13 4.49
C LEU A 9 -1.17 1.58 5.93
N ALA A 10 -1.73 2.74 6.30
CA ALA A 10 -1.65 3.29 7.65
C ALA A 10 -2.81 2.76 8.50
N LEU A 11 -2.50 1.92 9.50
CA LEU A 11 -3.48 1.28 10.37
C LEU A 11 -4.25 2.29 11.23
N ASP A 12 -3.58 3.35 11.69
CA ASP A 12 -4.14 4.31 12.64
C ASP A 12 -4.68 5.58 11.96
N GLU A 13 -4.77 5.59 10.63
CA GLU A 13 -5.39 6.70 9.90
C GLU A 13 -6.92 6.66 10.04
N ARG A 14 -7.49 7.73 10.61
CA ARG A 14 -8.93 7.83 10.95
C ARG A 14 -9.64 9.00 10.28
N ARG A 15 -8.92 9.84 9.51
CA ARG A 15 -9.51 10.98 8.84
C ARG A 15 -10.33 10.50 7.65
N VAL A 16 -11.61 10.88 7.62
CA VAL A 16 -12.58 10.47 6.59
C VAL A 16 -12.12 10.71 5.14
N LYS A 17 -11.30 11.75 4.92
CA LYS A 17 -10.77 12.09 3.59
C LYS A 17 -9.57 11.24 3.17
N PHE A 18 -9.07 10.35 4.01
CA PHE A 18 -7.84 9.57 3.82
C PHE A 18 -8.11 8.07 3.90
N LEU A 19 -9.26 7.63 3.40
CA LEU A 19 -9.56 6.20 3.28
C LEU A 19 -8.59 5.55 2.28
N PRO A 20 -8.13 4.31 2.55
CA PRO A 20 -7.26 3.60 1.64
C PRO A 20 -8.00 3.09 0.40
N GLU A 21 -7.31 3.09 -0.73
CA GLU A 21 -7.77 2.47 -1.98
C GLU A 21 -7.03 1.14 -2.18
N TYR A 22 -7.77 0.02 -2.25
CA TYR A 22 -7.17 -1.31 -2.39
C TYR A 22 -6.98 -1.69 -3.85
N PHE A 23 -5.81 -2.23 -4.17
CA PHE A 23 -5.53 -2.69 -5.52
C PHE A 23 -6.27 -3.99 -5.87
N TYR A 24 -6.55 -4.83 -4.86
CA TYR A 24 -7.32 -6.06 -5.07
C TYR A 24 -8.74 -5.78 -5.61
N GLU A 25 -9.43 -4.78 -5.06
CA GLU A 25 -10.77 -4.38 -5.51
C GLU A 25 -10.74 -3.99 -6.99
N MET A 26 -9.71 -3.25 -7.41
CA MET A 26 -9.54 -2.82 -8.80
C MET A 26 -9.44 -4.01 -9.78
N ASN A 27 -8.72 -5.08 -9.44
CA ASN A 27 -8.54 -6.22 -10.35
C ASN A 27 -9.85 -7.02 -10.58
N THR A 28 -10.73 -7.08 -9.58
CA THR A 28 -12.00 -7.81 -9.69
C THR A 28 -13.02 -7.15 -10.65
N TYR A 29 -13.01 -5.81 -10.74
CA TYR A 29 -13.89 -5.08 -11.68
C TYR A 29 -13.45 -5.25 -13.15
N PHE A 30 -12.15 -5.39 -13.42
CA PHE A 30 -11.66 -5.61 -14.80
C PHE A 30 -11.91 -7.03 -15.33
N THR A 31 -12.13 -8.02 -14.46
CA THR A 31 -12.34 -9.41 -14.88
C THR A 31 -13.75 -9.75 -15.38
N ASN A 32 -14.75 -8.89 -15.15
CA ASN A 32 -16.13 -9.18 -15.56
C ASN A 32 -16.41 -9.01 -17.06
N GLU A 33 -15.53 -8.34 -17.83
CA GLU A 33 -15.80 -8.04 -19.24
C GLU A 33 -15.06 -8.91 -20.26
N LYS A 34 -14.04 -9.69 -19.87
CA LYS A 34 -13.36 -10.63 -20.80
C LYS A 34 -12.94 -11.94 -20.12
N ARG A 35 -13.74 -12.99 -20.34
CA ARG A 35 -13.42 -14.39 -20.02
C ARG A 35 -12.34 -14.96 -20.96
N THR A 36 -11.14 -14.40 -20.91
CA THR A 36 -9.94 -15.10 -21.33
C THR A 36 -9.06 -15.20 -20.10
N ALA A 37 -9.14 -16.36 -19.45
CA ALA A 37 -8.42 -16.70 -18.23
C ALA A 37 -6.90 -16.85 -18.49
N THR A 38 -6.25 -15.81 -19.00
CA THR A 38 -4.83 -15.62 -18.78
C THR A 38 -4.72 -15.13 -17.35
N HIS A 39 -4.49 -16.06 -16.43
CA HIS A 39 -4.22 -15.80 -15.02
C HIS A 39 -2.96 -14.93 -14.92
N VAL A 40 -3.09 -13.62 -15.17
CA VAL A 40 -2.01 -12.67 -14.95
C VAL A 40 -1.79 -12.63 -13.45
N THR A 41 -0.78 -13.36 -13.00
CA THR A 41 -0.29 -13.37 -11.62
C THR A 41 0.38 -12.02 -11.35
N THR A 42 -0.40 -10.96 -11.23
CA THR A 42 0.11 -9.67 -10.77
C THR A 42 0.59 -9.84 -9.33
N ASN A 43 1.86 -9.54 -9.07
CA ASN A 43 2.45 -9.68 -7.75
C ASN A 43 2.08 -8.44 -6.94
N VAL A 44 0.92 -8.50 -6.29
CA VAL A 44 0.33 -7.42 -5.49
C VAL A 44 0.54 -7.74 -4.01
N LYS A 45 1.08 -6.79 -3.24
CA LYS A 45 1.25 -6.92 -1.79
C LYS A 45 0.85 -5.63 -1.09
N GLU A 46 -0.22 -5.69 -0.30
CA GLU A 46 -0.74 -4.59 0.52
C GLU A 46 -0.49 -4.94 1.98
N VAL A 47 0.21 -4.08 2.72
CA VAL A 47 0.68 -4.35 4.08
C VAL A 47 0.33 -3.19 4.99
N TRP A 48 -0.25 -3.51 6.15
CA TRP A 48 -0.59 -2.55 7.18
C TRP A 48 0.60 -2.26 8.09
N PHE A 49 0.88 -0.98 8.30
CA PHE A 49 1.87 -0.48 9.23
C PHE A 49 1.20 0.33 10.32
N ALA A 50 1.71 0.22 11.54
CA ALA A 50 1.27 1.05 12.66
C ALA A 50 1.61 2.53 12.39
N GLY A 51 0.72 3.43 12.81
CA GLY A 51 0.83 4.86 12.61
C GLY A 51 -0.19 5.44 11.64
N SER A 52 -0.23 6.77 11.60
CA SER A 52 -1.06 7.58 10.70
C SER A 52 -0.44 7.69 9.30
N HIS A 53 -1.13 8.35 8.38
CA HIS A 53 -0.64 8.55 7.01
C HIS A 53 0.77 9.16 6.93
N SER A 54 1.11 10.11 7.83
CA SER A 54 2.43 10.73 7.83
C SER A 54 3.52 9.85 8.45
N ASP A 55 3.14 8.94 9.35
CA ASP A 55 4.04 7.94 9.90
C ASP A 55 4.44 6.95 8.80
N VAL A 56 3.48 6.40 8.06
CA VAL A 56 3.79 5.45 6.97
C VAL A 56 4.42 6.15 5.75
N GLY A 57 3.95 7.35 5.41
CA GLY A 57 4.37 8.12 4.24
C GLY A 57 5.59 9.03 4.43
N GLY A 58 6.18 9.07 5.63
CA GLY A 58 7.48 9.70 5.87
C GLY A 58 7.50 11.23 5.93
N LYS A 59 6.45 11.88 6.46
CA LYS A 59 6.37 13.36 6.56
C LYS A 59 6.56 13.94 7.96
N ASN A 60 7.12 13.17 8.87
CA ASN A 60 7.25 13.63 10.24
C ASN A 60 8.49 14.50 10.45
N GLN A 61 8.31 15.62 11.14
CA GLN A 61 9.42 16.50 11.50
C GLN A 61 10.41 15.79 12.43
N PRO A 62 11.73 15.98 12.24
CA PRO A 62 12.73 15.46 13.16
C PRO A 62 12.39 15.91 14.59
N GLY A 63 12.30 14.95 15.52
CA GLY A 63 12.03 15.21 16.93
C GLY A 63 10.56 15.17 17.37
N LYS A 64 9.60 14.94 16.46
CA LYS A 64 8.16 14.85 16.82
C LYS A 64 7.49 13.49 16.55
N SER A 65 8.14 12.57 15.85
CA SER A 65 7.58 11.23 15.65
C SER A 65 8.50 10.14 16.14
N CYS A 66 7.87 9.10 16.70
CA CYS A 66 8.46 7.79 16.82
C CYS A 66 8.96 7.32 15.44
N HIS A 67 10.01 6.50 15.42
CA HIS A 67 10.68 5.98 14.23
C HIS A 67 9.81 5.07 13.32
N ALA A 68 8.48 5.10 13.46
CA ALA A 68 7.54 4.23 12.77
C ALA A 68 7.66 4.31 11.24
N GLY A 69 7.90 5.51 10.68
CA GLY A 69 8.08 5.67 9.23
C GLY A 69 9.33 5.04 8.63
N ASN A 70 10.33 4.70 9.45
CA ASN A 70 11.48 3.97 8.95
C ASN A 70 11.11 2.52 8.61
N VAL A 71 10.12 1.93 9.27
CA VAL A 71 9.74 0.53 9.06
C VAL A 71 9.09 0.34 7.69
N SER A 72 8.11 1.19 7.34
CA SER A 72 7.45 1.15 6.02
C SER A 72 8.44 1.44 4.90
N LEU A 73 9.35 2.41 5.08
CA LEU A 73 10.38 2.73 4.09
C LEU A 73 11.36 1.57 3.87
N MET A 74 11.84 0.94 4.96
CA MET A 74 12.76 -0.21 4.86
C MET A 74 12.09 -1.40 4.19
N TRP A 75 10.81 -1.65 4.49
CA TRP A 75 10.03 -2.66 3.80
C TRP A 75 9.92 -2.36 2.29
N MET A 76 9.53 -1.13 1.91
CA MET A 76 9.45 -0.76 0.49
C MET A 76 10.79 -0.94 -0.24
N ARG A 77 11.91 -0.57 0.39
CA ARG A 77 13.25 -0.77 -0.18
C ARG A 77 13.56 -2.25 -0.41
N HIS A 78 13.15 -3.12 0.51
CA HIS A 78 13.33 -4.57 0.35
C HIS A 78 12.45 -5.14 -0.77
N GLU A 79 11.22 -4.67 -0.91
CA GLU A 79 10.30 -5.12 -1.96
C GLU A 79 10.64 -4.59 -3.36
N ALA A 80 11.47 -3.54 -3.46
CA ALA A 80 11.91 -2.95 -4.71
C ALA A 80 13.21 -3.58 -5.27
N ALA A 81 13.86 -4.45 -4.49
CA ALA A 81 15.05 -5.20 -4.92
C ALA A 81 14.66 -6.40 -5.79
#